data_AF-A0A0A9WDW7-F1
#
_entry.id   AF-A0A0A9WDW7-F1
#
_cell.length_a   1.000
_cell.length_b   1.000
_cell.length_c   1.000
_cell.angle_alpha   90.00
_cell.angle_beta   90.00
_cell.angle_gamma   90.00
#
_symmetry.space_group_name_H-M   'P 1'
#
loop_
_entity.id
_entity.type
_entity.pdbx_description
1 polymer ?
#
loop_
_entity_poly.entity_id
_entity_poly.type
_entity_poly.pdbx_seq_one_letter_code
_entity_poly.pdbx_strand_id
1 'polypeptide(L)'
;KWVSSSNLEANWNTELAQHSSAEYHTNNLLSSVLFEEASAHVPSNAIVIEIAPHGLLQAIVKKSLPRAVHIPLTSRFDPNNLMYLLGALGKMYLAGIPVDLRALYPAATFP
;
A
#
# COMPACT_ATOMS: atom_id res chain seq x y z
N LYS A 1 -8.07 4.66 -8.44
CA LYS A 1 -8.71 3.41 -8.97
C LYS A 1 -8.22 2.25 -8.10
N TRP A 2 -9.09 1.37 -7.62
CA TRP A 2 -8.71 0.13 -6.92
C TRP A 2 -8.63 -1.01 -7.93
N VAL A 3 -7.52 -1.74 -7.95
CA VAL A 3 -7.30 -2.95 -8.75
C VAL A 3 -7.62 -4.17 -7.89
N SER A 4 -8.59 -5.00 -8.29
CA SER A 4 -8.93 -6.21 -7.55
C SER A 4 -7.87 -7.30 -7.77
N SER A 5 -7.43 -7.94 -6.69
CA SER A 5 -6.56 -9.11 -6.72
C SER A 5 -7.32 -10.42 -6.44
N SER A 6 -8.65 -10.38 -6.29
CA SER A 6 -9.49 -11.56 -6.04
C SER A 6 -10.36 -11.94 -7.23
N ASN A 7 -10.39 -11.09 -8.26
CA ASN A 7 -11.13 -11.32 -9.51
C ASN A 7 -10.16 -11.21 -10.69
N LEU A 8 -10.34 -12.08 -11.68
CA LEU A 8 -9.67 -11.96 -12.97
C LEU A 8 -9.99 -10.59 -13.59
N GLU A 9 -9.03 -10.01 -14.31
CA GLU A 9 -9.16 -8.68 -14.93
C GLU A 9 -10.39 -8.58 -15.85
N ALA A 10 -10.66 -9.63 -16.62
CA ALA A 10 -11.85 -9.73 -17.47
C ALA A 10 -13.17 -9.55 -16.71
N ASN A 11 -13.18 -9.82 -15.40
CA ASN A 11 -14.36 -9.76 -14.55
C ASN A 11 -14.45 -8.48 -13.71
N TRP A 12 -13.51 -7.55 -13.80
CA TRP A 12 -13.53 -6.32 -12.98
C TRP A 12 -14.76 -5.44 -13.22
N ASN A 13 -15.39 -5.55 -14.39
CA ASN A 13 -16.60 -4.79 -14.71
C ASN A 13 -17.90 -5.48 -14.32
N THR A 14 -17.85 -6.66 -13.70
CA THR A 14 -19.02 -7.39 -13.22
C THR A 14 -19.57 -6.79 -11.93
N GLU A 15 -20.84 -7.02 -11.63
CA GLU A 15 -21.49 -6.54 -10.40
C GLU A 15 -20.73 -6.99 -9.14
N LEU A 16 -20.23 -8.22 -9.13
CA LEU A 16 -19.41 -8.77 -8.04
C LEU A 16 -18.16 -7.92 -7.74
N ALA A 17 -17.49 -7.40 -8.76
CA ALA A 17 -16.20 -6.71 -8.61
C ALA A 17 -16.33 -5.18 -8.49
N GLN A 18 -17.51 -4.62 -8.78
CA GLN A 18 -17.76 -3.17 -8.74
C GLN A 18 -18.07 -2.66 -7.31
N HIS A 19 -18.41 -3.55 -6.39
CA HIS A 19 -18.79 -3.20 -5.03
C HIS A 19 -17.98 -3.98 -3.99
N SER A 20 -17.69 -3.34 -2.85
CA SER A 20 -17.12 -4.00 -1.67
C SER A 20 -18.24 -4.71 -0.88
N SER A 21 -18.91 -5.68 -1.52
CA SER A 21 -20.05 -6.40 -0.96
C SER A 21 -19.63 -7.61 -0.12
N ALA A 22 -20.60 -8.23 0.58
CA ALA A 22 -20.35 -9.48 1.30
C ALA A 22 -19.85 -10.58 0.35
N GLU A 23 -20.45 -10.69 -0.83
CA GLU A 23 -20.08 -11.63 -1.88
C GLU A 23 -18.66 -11.39 -2.38
N TYR A 24 -18.24 -10.13 -2.58
CA TYR A 24 -16.86 -9.80 -2.95
C TYR A 24 -15.87 -10.25 -1.86
N HIS A 25 -16.19 -10.00 -0.59
CA HIS A 25 -15.34 -10.41 0.52
C HIS A 25 -15.27 -11.92 0.69
N THR A 26 -16.38 -12.64 0.48
CA THR A 26 -16.39 -14.11 0.42
C THR A 26 -15.55 -14.62 -0.75
N ASN A 27 -15.67 -14.04 -1.94
CA ASN A 27 -14.81 -14.38 -3.07
C ASN A 27 -13.33 -14.12 -2.76
N ASN A 28 -12.99 -12.98 -2.16
CA ASN A 28 -11.61 -12.68 -1.75
C ASN A 28 -11.04 -13.71 -0.75
N LEU A 29 -11.87 -14.24 0.15
CA LEU A 29 -11.44 -15.26 1.11
C LEU A 29 -11.21 -16.63 0.46
N LEU A 30 -12.03 -16.98 -0.53
CA LEU A 30 -12.04 -18.32 -1.14
C LEU A 30 -11.19 -18.44 -2.41
N SER A 31 -10.98 -17.33 -3.12
CA SER A 31 -10.24 -17.29 -4.38
C SER A 31 -8.76 -17.01 -4.16
N SER A 32 -7.92 -17.39 -5.13
CA SER A 32 -6.49 -17.08 -5.12
C SER A 32 -6.23 -15.57 -5.22
N VAL A 33 -5.15 -15.13 -4.59
CA VAL A 33 -4.69 -13.74 -4.68
C VAL A 33 -3.83 -13.56 -5.94
N LEU A 34 -4.34 -12.78 -6.90
CA LEU A 34 -3.72 -12.44 -8.18
C LEU A 34 -2.80 -11.21 -8.03
N PHE A 35 -1.76 -11.35 -7.18
CA PHE A 35 -0.91 -10.22 -6.81
C PHE A 35 -0.04 -9.71 -7.97
N GLU A 36 0.59 -10.61 -8.72
CA GLU A 36 1.47 -10.23 -9.83
C GLU A 36 0.69 -9.50 -10.92
N GLU A 37 -0.47 -10.05 -11.29
CA GLU A 37 -1.40 -9.48 -12.27
C GLU A 37 -1.89 -8.10 -11.84
N ALA A 38 -2.27 -7.95 -10.56
CA ALA A 38 -2.67 -6.66 -10.03
C ALA A 38 -1.50 -5.66 -10.04
N SER A 39 -0.29 -6.10 -9.67
CA SER A 39 0.89 -5.24 -9.59
C SER A 39 1.39 -4.76 -10.96
N ALA A 40 1.16 -5.54 -12.03
CA ALA A 40 1.53 -5.17 -13.40
C ALA A 40 0.85 -3.86 -13.89
N HIS A 41 -0.24 -3.46 -13.23
CA HIS A 41 -0.96 -2.22 -13.50
C HIS A 41 -0.35 -0.99 -12.82
N VAL A 42 0.64 -1.17 -11.94
CA VAL A 42 1.32 -0.08 -11.26
C VAL A 42 2.39 0.52 -12.18
N PRO A 43 2.43 1.85 -12.37
CA PRO A 43 3.46 2.50 -13.17
C PRO A 43 4.88 2.19 -12.67
N SER A 44 5.83 2.04 -13.58
CA SER A 44 7.19 1.61 -13.22
C SER A 44 7.96 2.59 -12.32
N ASN A 45 7.60 3.86 -12.33
CA ASN A 45 8.21 4.93 -11.52
C ASN A 45 7.33 5.31 -10.31
N ALA A 46 6.44 4.41 -9.89
CA ALA A 46 5.57 4.65 -8.74
C ALA A 46 6.34 4.68 -7.42
N ILE A 47 5.73 5.32 -6.43
CA ILE A 47 6.08 5.22 -5.02
C ILE A 47 5.08 4.25 -4.39
N VAL A 48 5.56 3.11 -3.92
CA VAL A 48 4.76 2.03 -3.35
C VAL A 48 4.88 2.04 -1.84
N ILE A 49 3.76 2.26 -1.17
CA ILE A 49 3.66 2.34 0.29
C ILE A 49 3.01 1.06 0.80
N GLU A 50 3.72 0.29 1.64
CA GLU A 50 3.18 -0.93 2.22
C GLU A 50 2.52 -0.64 3.58
N ILE A 51 1.21 -0.82 3.62
CA ILE A 51 0.37 -0.63 4.81
C ILE A 51 0.16 -2.00 5.47
N ALA A 52 1.02 -2.31 6.42
CA ALA A 52 1.02 -3.57 7.16
C ALA A 52 1.70 -3.38 8.53
N PRO A 53 1.51 -4.29 9.51
CA PRO A 53 2.26 -4.29 10.79
C PRO A 53 3.73 -4.73 10.64
N HIS A 54 4.14 -5.12 9.44
CA HIS A 54 5.51 -5.37 9.03
C HIS A 54 5.58 -5.37 7.51
N GLY A 55 6.68 -4.88 6.92
CA GLY A 55 6.94 -4.95 5.48
C GLY A 55 7.20 -6.36 4.94
N LEU A 56 6.23 -7.27 5.08
CA LEU A 56 6.36 -8.68 4.69
C LEU A 56 6.41 -8.84 3.16
N LEU A 57 5.66 -8.03 2.42
CA LEU A 57 5.58 -8.15 0.96
C LEU A 57 6.74 -7.47 0.24
N GLN A 58 7.64 -6.78 0.96
CA GLN A 58 8.76 -6.03 0.38
C GLN A 58 9.56 -6.84 -0.64
N ALA A 59 9.89 -8.11 -0.36
CA ALA A 59 10.66 -8.94 -1.28
C ALA A 59 9.89 -9.24 -2.58
N ILE A 60 8.58 -9.49 -2.47
CA ILE A 60 7.70 -9.79 -3.60
C ILE A 60 7.48 -8.53 -4.44
N VAL A 61 7.08 -7.43 -3.79
CA VAL A 61 6.77 -6.15 -4.46
C VAL A 61 8.00 -5.59 -5.18
N LYS A 62 9.21 -5.72 -4.60
CA LYS A 62 10.45 -5.30 -5.26
C LYS A 62 10.78 -6.13 -6.51
N LYS A 63 10.40 -7.40 -6.52
CA LYS A 63 10.58 -8.27 -7.68
C LYS A 63 9.60 -7.89 -8.80
N SER A 64 8.33 -7.65 -8.47
CA SER A 64 7.30 -7.25 -9.45
C SER A 64 7.49 -5.81 -9.96
N LEU A 65 8.01 -4.91 -9.12
CA LEU A 65 8.18 -3.48 -9.42
C LEU A 65 9.62 -3.01 -9.15
N PRO A 66 10.61 -3.45 -9.94
CA PRO A 66 12.04 -3.23 -9.66
C PRO A 66 12.48 -1.77 -9.76
N ARG A 67 11.73 -0.92 -10.48
CA ARG A 67 12.04 0.51 -10.68
C ARG A 67 11.28 1.45 -9.73
N ALA A 68 10.36 0.91 -8.93
CA ALA A 68 9.56 1.68 -7.98
C ALA A 68 10.36 2.01 -6.70
N VAL A 69 9.93 3.05 -5.99
CA VAL A 69 10.40 3.35 -4.64
C VAL A 69 9.51 2.59 -3.65
N HIS A 70 10.09 1.79 -2.76
CA HIS A 70 9.34 0.93 -1.83
C HIS A 70 9.48 1.43 -0.39
N ILE A 71 8.36 1.77 0.25
CA ILE A 71 8.32 2.36 1.59
C ILE A 71 7.39 1.54 2.49
N PRO A 72 7.91 0.62 3.33
CA PRO A 72 7.12 0.02 4.40
C PRO A 72 6.86 1.02 5.52
N LEU A 73 5.66 1.00 6.10
CA LEU A 73 5.28 1.91 7.18
C LEU A 73 5.71 1.46 8.57
N THR A 74 5.91 0.15 8.76
CA THR A 74 6.26 -0.43 10.07
C THR A 74 7.21 -1.61 9.91
N SER A 75 7.85 -1.98 11.00
CA SER A 75 8.73 -3.14 11.08
C SER A 75 8.56 -3.85 12.42
N ARG A 76 8.16 -5.13 12.38
CA ARG A 76 8.13 -6.01 13.55
C ARG A 76 9.49 -6.12 14.28
N PHE A 77 10.60 -5.88 13.58
CA PHE A 77 11.94 -5.96 14.14
C PHE A 77 12.46 -4.62 14.68
N ASP A 78 11.76 -3.52 14.42
CA ASP A 78 12.16 -2.21 14.94
C ASP A 78 11.58 -1.99 16.35
N PRO A 79 12.42 -1.63 17.34
CA PRO A 79 11.97 -1.42 18.71
C PRO A 79 11.11 -0.15 18.87
N ASN A 80 11.13 0.77 17.91
CA ASN A 80 10.39 2.04 17.94
C ASN A 80 9.69 2.30 16.60
N ASN A 81 8.53 1.66 16.42
CA ASN A 81 7.73 1.79 15.22
C ASN A 81 7.19 3.20 14.96
N LEU A 82 7.08 4.06 15.98
CA LEU A 82 6.76 5.47 15.79
C LEU A 82 7.87 6.19 15.02
N MET A 83 9.13 6.00 15.43
CA MET A 83 10.28 6.56 14.72
C MET A 83 10.45 5.93 13.34
N TYR A 84 10.17 4.63 13.19
CA TYR A 84 10.16 3.97 11.89
C TYR A 84 9.14 4.61 10.94
N LEU A 85 7.92 4.85 11.41
CA LEU A 85 6.86 5.50 10.65
C LEU A 85 7.25 6.94 10.26
N LEU A 86 7.77 7.74 11.20
CA LEU A 86 8.24 9.10 10.89
C LEU A 86 9.39 9.08 9.86
N GLY A 87 10.28 8.09 9.94
CA GLY A 87 11.31 7.87 8.93
C GLY A 87 10.74 7.49 7.57
N ALA A 88 9.70 6.65 7.51
CA ALA A 88 8.98 6.32 6.29
C ALA A 88 8.31 7.56 5.68
N LEU A 89 7.68 8.43 6.49
CA LEU A 89 7.14 9.71 6.03
C LEU A 89 8.24 10.64 5.48
N GLY A 90 9.42 10.67 6.11
CA GLY A 90 10.58 11.37 5.56
C GLY A 90 11.02 10.82 4.20
N LYS A 91 11.03 9.49 4.02
CA LYS A 91 11.31 8.86 2.72
C LYS A 91 10.26 9.22 1.66
N MET A 92 8.98 9.32 2.04
CA MET A 92 7.92 9.79 1.12
C MET A 92 8.18 11.22 0.66
N TYR A 93 8.55 12.11 1.59
CA TYR A 93 8.91 13.48 1.27
C TYR A 93 10.08 13.57 0.30
N LEU A 94 11.16 12.82 0.56
CA LEU A 94 12.33 12.74 -0.33
C LEU A 94 11.99 12.14 -1.71
N ALA A 95 10.99 11.27 -1.79
CA ALA A 95 10.50 10.71 -3.05
C ALA A 95 9.56 11.67 -3.81
N GLY A 96 9.24 12.84 -3.25
CA GLY A 96 8.44 13.88 -3.90
C GLY A 96 6.96 13.92 -3.49
N ILE A 97 6.56 13.16 -2.46
CA ILE A 97 5.20 13.26 -1.89
C ILE A 97 5.18 14.43 -0.91
N PRO A 98 4.28 15.43 -1.07
CA PRO A 98 4.11 16.45 -0.04
C PRO A 98 3.51 15.79 1.22
N VAL A 99 4.26 15.83 2.32
CA VAL A 99 3.84 15.27 3.61
C VAL A 99 3.60 16.41 4.60
N ASP A 100 2.37 16.52 5.09
CA ASP A 100 2.01 17.43 6.17
C ASP A 100 1.97 16.68 7.50
N LEU A 101 2.96 16.94 8.36
CA LEU A 101 3.05 16.31 9.67
C LEU A 101 2.11 16.93 10.71
N ARG A 102 1.52 18.11 10.44
CA ARG A 102 0.68 18.83 11.42
C ARG A 102 -0.58 18.05 11.80
N ALA A 103 -1.05 17.16 10.94
CA ALA A 103 -2.18 16.28 11.24
C ALA A 103 -1.85 15.19 12.29
N LEU A 104 -0.57 14.97 12.61
CA LEU A 104 -0.11 13.90 13.49
C LEU A 104 0.07 14.32 14.96
N TYR A 105 0.05 15.63 15.23
CA TYR A 105 0.25 16.16 16.58
C TYR A 105 -0.67 17.37 16.83
N PRO A 106 -0.93 17.74 18.09
CA PRO A 106 -1.77 18.89 18.42
C PRO A 106 -1.24 20.17 17.77
N ALA A 107 -2.16 21.07 17.37
CA ALA A 107 -1.77 22.35 16.79
C ALA A 107 -0.88 23.15 17.76
N ALA A 108 0.22 23.69 17.24
CA ALA A 108 1.09 24.57 18.00
C ALA A 108 0.39 25.92 18.28
N THR A 109 0.42 26.37 19.52
CA THR A 109 0.03 27.73 19.90
C THR A 109 1.23 28.66 19.73
N PHE A 110 1.10 29.62 18.82
CA PHE A 110 2.08 30.71 18.67
C PHE A 110 1.74 31.87 19.62
N PRO A 111 2.74 32.62 20.12
CA PRO A 111 2.52 33.81 20.94
C PRO A 111 1.84 34.95 20.18
#